data_AF-A0AAD9VD68-F1
#
_entry.id   AF-A0AAD9VD68-F1
#
_cell.length_a   1.000
_cell.length_b   1.000
_cell.length_c   1.000
_cell.angle_alpha   90.00
_cell.angle_beta   90.00
_cell.angle_gamma   90.00
#
_symmetry.space_group_name_H-M   'P 1'
#
loop_
_entity.id
_entity.type
_entity.pdbx_description
1 polymer ?
#
loop_
_entity_poly.entity_id
_entity_poly.type
_entity_poly.pdbx_seq_one_letter_code
_entity_poly.pdbx_strand_id
1 'polypeptide(L)'
;MLIMIPSLRDIRNFRIQSAYRFLAVIVLAVFLNDAFASADANQTPLASRGSVVCNLIQDSHVNAAIKNLETKLEILIALVNKTRPLQPAPSPIPASSCNEIFQKQRMTKSQVYTLMLGSRNIPVYCHMGDFGCGSGGWTPVMKTDGTKKTFHYSSHFWSDRKVYNLAEGKTGFEKQETKLPSYWETRFSKICLGMRSGSTTRFVVIRRSANSLYALIADGRYRALSLGRNKWKSLIGSQASLQRNCNKEGFNVLGGNRHSKARIGIVANQENNCLTCDSRIGFGTGGLYDDSNTCGNQATHAPDNGNKHIKAMGYILVQ
;
A
#
# COMPACT_ATOMS: atom_id res chain seq x y z
N MET A 1 43.51 -21.50 -20.89
CA MET A 1 43.21 -20.06 -20.85
C MET A 1 43.27 -19.62 -19.39
N LEU A 2 44.34 -18.91 -18.99
CA LEU A 2 44.51 -18.45 -17.61
C LEU A 2 43.39 -17.46 -17.24
N ILE A 3 42.69 -17.71 -16.14
CA ILE A 3 41.80 -16.72 -15.52
C ILE A 3 42.46 -16.28 -14.21
N MET A 4 42.83 -15.01 -14.16
CA MET A 4 43.41 -14.33 -13.00
C MET A 4 42.41 -14.29 -11.83
N ILE A 5 42.85 -14.68 -10.64
CA ILE A 5 42.09 -14.59 -9.39
C ILE A 5 42.35 -13.20 -8.77
N PRO A 6 41.33 -12.37 -8.47
CA PRO A 6 41.54 -11.10 -7.78
C PRO A 6 41.96 -11.31 -6.31
N SER A 7 42.83 -10.44 -5.82
CA SER A 7 43.29 -10.41 -4.43
C SER A 7 42.18 -10.06 -3.43
N LEU A 8 42.25 -10.62 -2.23
CA LEU A 8 41.30 -10.59 -1.10
C LEU A 8 40.90 -9.19 -0.56
N ARG A 9 41.31 -8.08 -1.19
CA ARG A 9 40.97 -6.72 -0.73
C ARG A 9 39.70 -6.10 -1.36
N ASP A 10 39.11 -6.70 -2.39
CA ASP A 10 37.92 -6.14 -3.07
C ASP A 10 36.55 -6.68 -2.59
N ILE A 11 36.50 -7.51 -1.55
CA ILE A 11 35.26 -8.16 -1.07
C ILE A 11 34.55 -7.32 0.01
N ARG A 12 34.36 -6.02 -0.20
CA ARG A 12 33.57 -5.19 0.74
C ARG A 12 32.18 -4.75 0.25
N ASN A 13 31.73 -5.14 -0.94
CA ASN A 13 30.43 -4.66 -1.45
C ASN A 13 29.57 -5.64 -2.28
N PHE A 14 29.67 -6.96 -2.07
CA PHE A 14 28.86 -7.92 -2.84
C PHE A 14 27.65 -8.45 -2.05
N ARG A 15 26.43 -8.28 -2.61
CA ARG A 15 25.14 -8.64 -2.01
C ARG A 15 24.99 -10.15 -1.75
N ILE A 16 24.38 -10.49 -0.61
CA ILE A 16 24.18 -11.83 -0.03
C ILE A 16 23.43 -12.84 -0.94
N GLN A 17 22.65 -12.39 -1.94
CA GLN A 17 22.01 -13.29 -2.91
C GLN A 17 23.01 -13.95 -3.89
N SER A 18 24.20 -13.39 -4.08
CA SER A 18 25.18 -13.95 -5.02
C SER A 18 26.04 -15.07 -4.42
N ALA A 19 26.17 -15.14 -3.10
CA ALA A 19 26.98 -16.16 -2.42
C ALA A 19 26.38 -17.57 -2.57
N TYR A 20 25.05 -17.70 -2.56
CA TYR A 20 24.37 -18.98 -2.77
C TYR A 20 24.54 -19.53 -4.18
N ARG A 21 24.51 -18.66 -5.20
CA ARG A 21 24.79 -19.08 -6.58
C ARG A 21 26.26 -19.47 -6.76
N PHE A 22 27.17 -18.80 -6.08
CA PHE A 22 28.60 -19.14 -6.12
C PHE A 22 28.89 -20.48 -5.44
N LEU A 23 28.29 -20.76 -4.28
CA LEU A 23 28.41 -22.08 -3.63
C LEU A 23 27.79 -23.19 -4.49
N ALA A 24 26.63 -22.97 -5.10
CA ALA A 24 26.01 -23.98 -5.97
C ALA A 24 26.88 -24.32 -7.19
N VAL A 25 27.56 -23.34 -7.78
CA VAL A 25 28.49 -23.55 -8.92
C VAL A 25 29.76 -24.28 -8.48
N ILE A 26 30.30 -23.98 -7.30
CA ILE A 26 31.47 -24.68 -6.75
C ILE A 26 31.12 -26.15 -6.46
N VAL A 27 29.95 -26.41 -5.89
CA VAL A 27 29.48 -27.77 -5.61
C VAL A 27 29.29 -28.55 -6.92
N LEU A 28 28.66 -27.95 -7.95
CA LEU A 28 28.52 -28.59 -9.26
C LEU A 28 29.87 -28.91 -9.94
N ALA A 29 30.85 -28.00 -9.83
CA ALA A 29 32.17 -28.19 -10.42
C ALA A 29 32.98 -29.30 -9.72
N VAL A 30 32.83 -29.45 -8.39
CA VAL A 30 33.44 -30.53 -7.63
C VAL A 30 32.82 -31.88 -8.01
N PHE A 31 31.50 -31.96 -8.13
CA PHE A 31 30.81 -33.19 -8.54
C PHE A 31 31.11 -33.62 -9.98
N LEU A 32 31.33 -32.67 -10.90
CA LEU A 32 31.72 -32.99 -12.28
C LEU A 32 33.18 -33.47 -12.35
N ASN A 33 34.10 -32.92 -11.54
CA ASN A 33 35.49 -33.36 -11.53
C ASN A 33 35.67 -34.78 -10.96
N ASP A 34 34.92 -35.16 -9.92
CA ASP A 34 34.98 -36.52 -9.35
C ASP A 34 34.40 -37.58 -10.32
N ALA A 35 33.42 -37.21 -11.16
CA ALA A 35 32.84 -38.11 -12.15
C ALA A 35 33.77 -38.43 -13.34
N PHE A 36 34.76 -37.57 -13.64
CA PHE A 36 35.76 -37.81 -14.68
C PHE A 36 37.02 -38.54 -14.16
N ALA A 37 37.19 -38.67 -12.84
CA ALA A 37 38.36 -39.30 -12.22
C ALA A 37 38.22 -40.82 -11.99
N SER A 38 37.05 -41.43 -12.22
CA SER A 38 36.84 -42.88 -12.01
C SER A 38 36.71 -43.72 -13.29
N ALA A 39 37.04 -43.16 -14.46
CA ALA A 39 37.17 -43.96 -15.69
C ALA A 39 38.58 -44.57 -15.73
N ASP A 40 38.80 -45.60 -14.90
CA ASP A 40 40.09 -46.29 -14.88
C ASP A 40 40.24 -47.22 -16.10
N ALA A 41 41.39 -47.11 -16.71
CA ALA A 41 41.77 -47.73 -17.96
C ALA A 41 42.24 -49.16 -17.70
N ASN A 42 41.43 -50.16 -18.03
CA ASN A 42 41.93 -51.49 -18.37
C ASN A 42 40.85 -52.38 -19.01
N GLN A 43 40.69 -52.26 -20.32
CA GLN A 43 40.14 -53.34 -21.16
C GLN A 43 40.84 -53.30 -22.54
N THR A 44 41.63 -54.33 -22.81
CA THR A 44 42.23 -54.62 -24.13
C THR A 44 41.17 -55.00 -25.16
N PRO A 45 41.36 -54.69 -26.46
CA PRO A 45 40.29 -54.65 -27.44
C PRO A 45 40.00 -56.05 -28.02
N LEU A 46 38.72 -56.40 -28.12
CA LEU A 46 38.28 -57.48 -29.00
C LEU A 46 37.20 -56.97 -29.96
N ALA A 47 37.51 -57.09 -31.25
CA ALA A 47 36.68 -56.65 -32.35
C ALA A 47 35.36 -57.43 -32.43
N SER A 48 34.24 -56.72 -32.53
CA SER A 48 33.05 -57.17 -33.27
C SER A 48 31.99 -56.05 -33.27
N ARG A 49 31.46 -55.74 -34.46
CA ARG A 49 30.33 -54.83 -34.68
C ARG A 49 29.09 -55.33 -33.94
N GLY A 50 28.52 -54.50 -33.07
CA GLY A 50 27.19 -54.71 -32.51
C GLY A 50 26.83 -53.63 -31.50
N SER A 51 25.70 -52.95 -31.73
CA SER A 51 25.14 -51.89 -30.88
C SER A 51 25.12 -52.26 -29.39
N VAL A 52 25.89 -51.56 -28.54
CA VAL A 52 25.74 -51.65 -27.08
C VAL A 52 24.83 -50.52 -26.63
N VAL A 53 23.58 -50.88 -26.31
CA VAL A 53 22.70 -50.05 -25.48
C VAL A 53 23.29 -50.10 -24.07
N CYS A 54 23.86 -48.98 -23.60
CA CYS A 54 24.23 -48.85 -22.19
C CYS A 54 22.96 -48.66 -21.36
N ASN A 55 22.42 -49.75 -20.83
CA ASN A 55 21.48 -49.67 -19.71
C ASN A 55 22.25 -49.10 -18.51
N LEU A 56 21.80 -47.96 -17.97
CA LEU A 56 22.26 -47.47 -16.67
C LEU A 56 21.94 -48.54 -15.63
N ILE A 57 22.96 -49.30 -15.22
CA ILE A 57 22.88 -50.17 -14.06
C ILE A 57 22.70 -49.24 -12.87
N GLN A 58 21.49 -49.27 -12.33
CA GLN A 58 21.08 -48.57 -11.13
C GLN A 58 21.79 -49.25 -9.95
N ASP A 59 23.02 -48.84 -9.69
CA ASP A 59 23.90 -49.45 -8.70
C ASP A 59 23.27 -49.28 -7.30
N SER A 60 22.89 -50.41 -6.70
CA SER A 60 22.16 -50.45 -5.42
C SER A 60 22.93 -49.77 -4.29
N HIS A 61 24.26 -49.70 -4.41
CA HIS A 61 25.13 -48.99 -3.49
C HIS A 61 24.95 -47.47 -3.54
N VAL A 62 24.78 -46.88 -4.72
CA VAL A 62 24.59 -45.43 -4.87
C VAL A 62 23.25 -45.01 -4.29
N ASN A 63 22.19 -45.79 -4.54
CA ASN A 63 20.88 -45.53 -3.96
C ASN A 63 20.87 -45.65 -2.43
N ALA A 64 21.59 -46.62 -1.87
CA ALA A 64 21.73 -46.77 -0.43
C ALA A 64 22.47 -45.57 0.21
N ALA A 65 23.52 -45.08 -0.46
CA ALA A 65 24.28 -43.92 0.00
C ALA A 65 23.44 -42.63 -0.02
N ILE A 66 22.66 -42.40 -1.07
CA ILE A 66 21.75 -41.24 -1.19
C ILE A 66 20.71 -41.27 -0.07
N LYS A 67 20.07 -42.41 0.16
CA LYS A 67 19.04 -42.55 1.21
C LYS A 67 19.61 -42.31 2.62
N ASN A 68 20.86 -42.71 2.85
CA ASN A 68 21.57 -42.45 4.11
C ASN A 68 21.87 -40.95 4.29
N LEU A 69 22.27 -40.26 3.21
CA LEU A 69 22.47 -38.81 3.21
C LEU A 69 21.18 -38.03 3.48
N GLU A 70 20.07 -38.42 2.85
CA GLU A 70 18.74 -37.82 3.10
C GLU A 70 18.35 -37.98 4.59
N THR A 71 18.53 -39.17 5.14
CA THR A 71 18.21 -39.45 6.55
C THR A 71 19.07 -38.60 7.49
N LYS A 72 20.38 -38.46 7.21
CA LYS A 72 21.28 -37.62 8.01
C LYS A 72 20.94 -36.13 7.89
N LEU A 73 20.51 -35.67 6.71
CA LEU A 73 20.07 -34.30 6.49
C LEU A 73 18.82 -33.98 7.30
N GLU A 74 17.83 -34.88 7.31
CA GLU A 74 16.60 -34.72 8.12
C GLU A 74 16.89 -34.69 9.62
N ILE A 75 17.82 -35.54 10.09
CA ILE A 75 18.26 -35.53 11.50
C ILE A 75 18.94 -34.20 11.84
N LEU A 76 19.77 -33.66 10.94
CA LEU A 76 20.42 -32.36 11.11
C LEU A 76 19.40 -31.22 11.15
N ILE A 77 18.41 -31.23 10.26
CA ILE A 77 17.30 -30.25 10.25
C ILE A 77 16.55 -30.31 11.59
N ALA A 78 16.24 -31.52 12.08
CA ALA A 78 15.57 -31.70 13.36
C ALA A 78 16.41 -31.20 14.54
N LEU A 79 17.72 -31.46 14.56
CA LEU A 79 18.64 -30.99 15.61
C LEU A 79 18.82 -29.47 15.59
N VAL A 80 18.91 -28.86 14.41
CA VAL A 80 18.96 -27.39 14.24
C VAL A 80 17.66 -26.74 14.72
N ASN A 81 16.51 -27.33 14.40
CA ASN A 81 15.20 -26.86 14.89
C ASN A 81 15.03 -27.04 16.41
N LYS A 82 15.69 -28.03 17.02
CA LYS A 82 15.66 -28.27 18.47
C LYS A 82 16.62 -27.35 19.25
N THR A 83 17.70 -26.90 18.63
CA THR A 83 18.69 -25.98 19.24
C THR A 83 18.38 -24.50 19.00
N ARG A 84 17.53 -24.18 18.03
CA ARG A 84 16.87 -22.87 17.91
C ARG A 84 15.40 -23.02 18.34
N PRO A 85 15.04 -22.84 19.62
CA PRO A 85 13.65 -22.48 19.92
C PRO A 85 13.33 -21.27 19.03
N LEU A 86 12.25 -21.36 18.25
CA LEU A 86 11.69 -20.22 17.52
C LEU A 86 11.52 -19.12 18.56
N GLN A 87 12.47 -18.19 18.58
CA GLN A 87 12.45 -17.05 19.47
C GLN A 87 11.09 -16.39 19.22
N PRO A 88 10.21 -16.27 20.22
CA PRO A 88 8.93 -15.60 20.00
C PRO A 88 9.26 -14.27 19.36
N ALA A 89 8.62 -13.99 18.22
CA ALA A 89 8.84 -12.77 17.47
C ALA A 89 8.86 -11.60 18.47
N PRO A 90 9.86 -10.70 18.41
CA PRO A 90 9.94 -9.59 19.35
C PRO A 90 8.56 -8.95 19.46
N SER A 91 8.07 -8.82 20.70
CA SER A 91 6.76 -8.25 20.96
C SER A 91 6.63 -6.97 20.17
N PRO A 92 5.60 -6.82 19.31
CA PRO A 92 5.55 -5.72 18.36
C PRO A 92 5.59 -4.42 19.15
N ILE A 93 6.65 -3.62 18.92
CA ILE A 93 6.81 -2.30 19.54
C ILE A 93 5.49 -1.55 19.26
N PRO A 94 4.76 -1.11 20.30
CA PRO A 94 3.49 -0.42 20.08
C PRO A 94 3.73 0.80 19.22
N ALA A 95 3.01 0.89 18.09
CA ALA A 95 3.08 2.01 17.18
C ALA A 95 1.72 2.68 17.07
N SER A 96 1.71 4.00 17.08
CA SER A 96 0.50 4.83 17.02
C SER A 96 0.05 5.16 15.59
N SER A 97 0.91 4.88 14.60
CA SER A 97 0.65 5.14 13.19
C SER A 97 1.46 4.22 12.28
N CYS A 98 1.01 4.08 11.03
CA CYS A 98 1.75 3.37 10.00
C CYS A 98 3.09 4.06 9.68
N ASN A 99 3.16 5.39 9.79
CA ASN A 99 4.39 6.13 9.55
C ASN A 99 5.46 5.82 10.62
N GLU A 100 5.04 5.66 11.88
CA GLU A 100 5.93 5.23 12.96
C GLU A 100 6.51 3.82 12.70
N ILE A 101 5.67 2.88 12.27
CA ILE A 101 6.11 1.54 11.87
C ILE A 101 7.14 1.62 10.74
N PHE A 102 6.84 2.41 9.69
CA PHE A 102 7.72 2.56 8.54
C PHE A 102 9.09 3.15 8.94
N GLN A 103 9.10 4.20 9.75
CA GLN A 103 10.33 4.93 10.09
C GLN A 103 11.16 4.24 11.17
N LYS A 104 10.53 3.79 12.26
CA LYS A 104 11.23 3.24 13.43
C LYS A 104 11.47 1.75 13.32
N GLN A 105 10.48 1.00 12.83
CA GLN A 105 10.56 -0.47 12.74
C GLN A 105 11.09 -0.94 11.37
N ARG A 106 11.25 -0.03 10.40
CA ARG A 106 11.75 -0.30 9.04
C ARG A 106 10.91 -1.34 8.28
N MET A 107 9.64 -1.47 8.64
CA MET A 107 8.70 -2.36 7.97
C MET A 107 8.10 -1.65 6.76
N THR A 108 8.43 -2.14 5.56
CA THR A 108 8.09 -1.47 4.28
C THR A 108 6.99 -2.17 3.50
N LYS A 109 6.50 -3.33 3.97
CA LYS A 109 5.45 -4.11 3.29
C LYS A 109 4.07 -3.57 3.66
N SER A 110 3.24 -3.27 2.67
CA SER A 110 1.81 -2.99 2.87
C SER A 110 1.09 -4.24 3.33
N GLN A 111 0.49 -4.19 4.51
CA GLN A 111 -0.27 -5.28 5.13
C GLN A 111 -1.02 -4.75 6.36
N VAL A 112 -1.73 -5.63 7.05
CA VAL A 112 -2.36 -5.31 8.33
C VAL A 112 -1.30 -5.26 9.43
N TYR A 113 -1.25 -4.15 10.15
CA TYR A 113 -0.47 -3.97 11.37
C TYR A 113 -1.40 -3.65 12.53
N THR A 114 -0.99 -4.00 13.74
CA THR A 114 -1.70 -3.58 14.96
C THR A 114 -1.19 -2.23 15.40
N LEU A 115 -2.07 -1.21 15.40
CA LEU A 115 -1.78 0.11 15.91
C LEU A 115 -2.35 0.29 17.32
N MET A 116 -1.60 0.95 18.19
CA MET A 116 -2.07 1.40 19.50
C MET A 116 -2.72 2.78 19.33
N LEU A 117 -4.06 2.80 19.24
CA LEU A 117 -4.86 4.01 19.04
C LEU A 117 -5.65 4.29 20.32
N GLY A 118 -5.24 5.34 21.05
CA GLY A 118 -5.62 5.51 22.45
C GLY A 118 -5.07 4.35 23.29
N SER A 119 -5.92 3.71 24.09
CA SER A 119 -5.56 2.53 24.91
C SER A 119 -5.95 1.20 24.26
N ARG A 120 -6.14 1.16 22.93
CA ARG A 120 -6.64 -0.03 22.22
C ARG A 120 -5.70 -0.45 21.09
N ASN A 121 -5.52 -1.76 20.97
CA ASN A 121 -4.84 -2.40 19.84
C ASN A 121 -5.81 -2.63 18.70
N ILE A 122 -5.61 -1.94 17.58
CA ILE A 122 -6.51 -1.95 16.44
C ILE A 122 -5.75 -2.42 15.20
N PRO A 123 -6.18 -3.53 14.56
CA PRO A 123 -5.62 -3.96 13.30
C PRO A 123 -6.04 -3.00 12.17
N VAL A 124 -5.06 -2.45 11.47
CA VAL A 124 -5.22 -1.47 10.39
C VAL A 124 -4.35 -1.86 9.20
N TYR A 125 -4.89 -1.79 7.99
CA TYR A 125 -4.12 -1.96 6.76
C TYR A 125 -3.25 -0.72 6.52
N CYS A 126 -1.95 -0.85 6.74
CA CYS A 126 -1.01 0.22 6.47
C CYS A 126 -0.58 0.19 5.01
N HIS A 127 -0.70 1.33 4.34
CA HIS A 127 -0.16 1.51 3.00
C HIS A 127 1.28 2.01 3.11
N MET A 128 2.23 1.13 2.81
CA MET A 128 3.67 1.40 2.91
C MET A 128 4.26 1.67 1.53
N GLY A 129 5.21 2.61 1.45
CA GLY A 129 5.86 3.01 0.21
C GLY A 129 5.04 4.03 -0.58
N ASP A 130 5.44 4.26 -1.83
CA ASP A 130 4.80 5.24 -2.71
C ASP A 130 3.79 4.58 -3.65
N PHE A 131 2.50 4.83 -3.39
CA PHE A 131 1.38 4.40 -4.24
C PHE A 131 0.70 5.60 -4.95
N GLY A 132 1.36 6.77 -4.98
CA GLY A 132 0.81 8.02 -5.50
C GLY A 132 0.63 9.12 -4.46
N CYS A 133 0.94 8.82 -3.18
CA CYS A 133 0.94 9.81 -2.11
C CYS A 133 2.35 10.14 -1.59
N GLY A 134 3.41 9.58 -2.19
CA GLY A 134 4.77 9.71 -1.71
C GLY A 134 5.14 8.59 -0.74
N SER A 135 6.45 8.35 -0.62
CA SER A 135 7.00 7.29 0.23
C SER A 135 6.68 7.48 1.72
N GLY A 136 6.62 6.38 2.45
CA GLY A 136 6.40 6.31 3.90
C GLY A 136 5.25 5.39 4.29
N GLY A 137 4.84 5.45 5.55
CA GLY A 137 3.70 4.68 6.04
C GLY A 137 2.45 5.55 6.15
N TRP A 138 1.41 5.22 5.39
CA TRP A 138 0.15 5.95 5.36
C TRP A 138 -0.92 5.23 6.19
N THR A 139 -1.46 5.94 7.18
CA THR A 139 -2.49 5.42 8.10
C THR A 139 -3.86 5.76 7.55
N PRO A 140 -4.71 4.79 7.16
CA PRO A 140 -6.08 5.09 6.76
C PRO A 140 -6.88 5.64 7.94
N VAL A 141 -7.75 6.61 7.67
CA VAL A 141 -8.64 7.19 8.69
C VAL A 141 -10.12 7.02 8.33
N MET A 142 -10.45 7.09 7.04
CA MET A 142 -11.83 7.01 6.58
C MET A 142 -11.89 6.54 5.12
N LYS A 143 -12.93 5.76 4.81
CA LYS A 143 -13.33 5.40 3.45
C LYS A 143 -14.78 5.79 3.25
N THR A 144 -15.09 6.56 2.22
CA THR A 144 -16.42 7.16 2.00
C THR A 144 -16.98 6.73 0.65
N ASP A 145 -18.21 6.22 0.60
CA ASP A 145 -18.86 5.84 -0.65
C ASP A 145 -19.77 6.97 -1.10
N GLY A 146 -19.44 7.62 -2.23
CA GLY A 146 -20.21 8.73 -2.78
C GLY A 146 -21.65 8.39 -3.14
N THR A 147 -22.01 7.10 -3.19
CA THR A 147 -23.39 6.63 -3.41
C THR A 147 -24.19 6.52 -2.12
N LYS A 148 -23.55 6.59 -0.96
CA LYS A 148 -24.17 6.44 0.36
C LYS A 148 -24.23 7.76 1.11
N LYS A 149 -25.26 7.92 1.94
CA LYS A 149 -25.47 9.11 2.77
C LYS A 149 -24.65 9.09 4.07
N THR A 150 -23.98 7.99 4.40
CA THR A 150 -23.25 7.77 5.65
C THR A 150 -22.36 8.96 6.01
N PHE A 151 -21.53 9.40 5.07
CA PHE A 151 -20.59 10.50 5.26
C PHE A 151 -21.02 11.79 4.60
N HIS A 152 -22.33 12.03 4.41
CA HIS A 152 -22.85 13.31 3.93
C HIS A 152 -22.28 14.50 4.72
N TYR A 153 -22.23 15.70 4.13
CA TYR A 153 -21.67 16.90 4.78
C TYR A 153 -22.20 17.11 6.21
N SER A 154 -23.51 16.95 6.43
CA SER A 154 -24.14 17.14 7.75
C SER A 154 -23.99 15.95 8.71
N SER A 155 -23.33 14.87 8.30
CA SER A 155 -23.22 13.66 9.11
C SER A 155 -22.44 13.91 10.39
N HIS A 156 -22.98 13.43 11.51
CA HIS A 156 -22.34 13.44 12.82
C HIS A 156 -21.01 12.68 12.85
N PHE A 157 -20.77 11.76 11.91
CA PHE A 157 -19.48 11.07 11.78
C PHE A 157 -18.31 12.03 11.52
N TRP A 158 -18.53 13.27 11.08
CA TRP A 158 -17.44 14.25 10.96
C TRP A 158 -17.05 14.89 12.30
N SER A 159 -17.96 14.89 13.29
CA SER A 159 -17.81 15.62 14.55
C SER A 159 -17.87 14.75 15.81
N ASP A 160 -18.06 13.43 15.68
CA ASP A 160 -17.99 12.47 16.79
C ASP A 160 -16.70 11.65 16.81
N ARG A 161 -16.50 10.88 17.90
CA ARG A 161 -15.43 9.89 18.05
C ARG A 161 -16.00 8.46 18.03
N LYS A 162 -16.97 8.22 17.15
CA LYS A 162 -17.56 6.88 16.95
C LYS A 162 -16.88 6.17 15.79
N VAL A 163 -16.66 4.88 15.98
CA VAL A 163 -16.20 3.97 14.94
C VAL A 163 -17.36 3.65 14.00
N TYR A 164 -17.06 3.54 12.71
CA TYR A 164 -17.98 2.98 11.74
C TYR A 164 -17.29 1.86 10.97
N ASN A 165 -17.90 0.67 10.99
CA ASN A 165 -17.43 -0.50 10.22
C ASN A 165 -15.92 -0.79 10.39
N LEU A 166 -15.52 -1.13 11.62
CA LEU A 166 -14.12 -1.31 12.00
C LEU A 166 -13.39 -2.40 11.19
N ALA A 167 -14.12 -3.45 10.78
CA ALA A 167 -13.56 -4.57 10.03
C ALA A 167 -12.90 -4.12 8.72
N GLU A 168 -13.48 -3.11 8.07
CA GLU A 168 -12.98 -2.55 6.81
C GLU A 168 -11.75 -1.65 6.98
N GLY A 169 -11.28 -1.47 8.21
CA GLY A 169 -9.94 -0.93 8.48
C GLY A 169 -8.81 -1.89 8.13
N LYS A 170 -9.11 -3.19 7.95
CA LYS A 170 -8.13 -4.24 7.61
C LYS A 170 -7.95 -4.44 6.11
N THR A 171 -8.72 -3.72 5.29
CA THR A 171 -8.71 -3.80 3.83
C THR A 171 -8.02 -2.55 3.26
N GLY A 172 -7.42 -2.64 2.08
CA GLY A 172 -6.80 -1.52 1.38
C GLY A 172 -7.81 -0.60 0.67
N PHE A 173 -7.81 -0.59 -0.67
CA PHE A 173 -8.65 0.29 -1.50
C PHE A 173 -9.92 -0.39 -2.05
N GLU A 174 -10.53 -1.25 -1.25
CA GLU A 174 -11.85 -1.84 -1.49
C GLU A 174 -12.94 -0.77 -1.30
N LYS A 175 -14.20 -1.11 -1.63
CA LYS A 175 -15.29 -0.12 -1.79
C LYS A 175 -16.21 -0.03 -0.57
N GLN A 176 -15.81 -0.60 0.56
CA GLN A 176 -16.59 -0.58 1.78
C GLN A 176 -16.21 0.63 2.64
N GLU A 177 -17.24 1.28 3.18
CA GLU A 177 -17.11 2.44 4.03
C GLU A 177 -16.51 2.09 5.39
N THR A 178 -15.69 2.99 5.94
CA THR A 178 -15.15 2.85 7.30
C THR A 178 -14.82 4.21 7.89
N LYS A 179 -14.86 4.30 9.22
CA LYS A 179 -14.27 5.38 10.02
C LYS A 179 -13.52 4.74 11.19
N LEU A 180 -12.21 4.95 11.21
CA LEU A 180 -11.31 4.32 12.17
C LEU A 180 -10.94 5.28 13.31
N PRO A 181 -10.52 4.77 14.48
CA PRO A 181 -10.03 5.62 15.56
C PRO A 181 -8.85 6.52 15.21
N SER A 182 -8.07 6.16 14.19
CA SER A 182 -7.03 7.02 13.62
C SER A 182 -7.57 8.37 13.13
N TYR A 183 -8.88 8.50 12.84
CA TYR A 183 -9.54 9.78 12.55
C TYR A 183 -9.38 10.80 13.68
N TRP A 184 -9.39 10.37 14.95
CA TRP A 184 -9.29 11.25 16.11
C TRP A 184 -8.04 11.05 16.97
N GLU A 185 -7.35 9.91 16.85
CA GLU A 185 -6.14 9.58 17.64
C GLU A 185 -4.82 9.90 16.91
N THR A 186 -4.80 9.93 15.58
CA THR A 186 -3.53 10.01 14.83
C THR A 186 -3.16 11.45 14.48
N ARG A 187 -2.07 11.94 15.08
CA ARG A 187 -1.39 13.19 14.67
C ARG A 187 -0.70 13.00 13.32
N PHE A 188 -0.74 14.02 12.48
CA PHE A 188 -0.14 13.97 11.15
C PHE A 188 0.42 15.32 10.70
N SER A 189 1.21 15.25 9.63
CA SER A 189 1.78 16.39 8.89
C SER A 189 1.32 16.45 7.42
N LYS A 190 0.80 15.33 6.90
CA LYS A 190 0.25 15.23 5.55
C LYS A 190 -1.06 14.45 5.54
N ILE A 191 -1.91 14.79 4.58
CA ILE A 191 -3.14 14.08 4.26
C ILE A 191 -3.03 13.59 2.82
N CYS A 192 -3.36 12.33 2.58
CA CYS A 192 -3.48 11.72 1.27
C CYS A 192 -4.96 11.50 0.99
N LEU A 193 -5.47 12.16 -0.04
CA LEU A 193 -6.84 12.03 -0.51
C LEU A 193 -6.84 11.19 -1.77
N GLY A 194 -7.58 10.09 -1.76
CA GLY A 194 -7.79 9.21 -2.91
C GLY A 194 -9.24 9.23 -3.36
N MET A 195 -9.49 9.25 -4.66
CA MET A 195 -10.80 8.98 -5.23
C MET A 195 -10.69 7.89 -6.29
N ARG A 196 -11.58 6.90 -6.20
CA ARG A 196 -11.75 5.87 -7.23
C ARG A 196 -13.04 6.13 -8.01
N SER A 197 -12.87 6.42 -9.29
CA SER A 197 -13.95 6.53 -10.26
C SER A 197 -13.73 5.49 -11.36
N GLY A 198 -14.74 4.65 -11.61
CA GLY A 198 -14.58 3.45 -12.43
C GLY A 198 -13.52 2.49 -11.88
N SER A 199 -12.53 2.15 -12.71
CA SER A 199 -11.43 1.25 -12.34
C SER A 199 -10.21 1.98 -11.76
N THR A 200 -10.13 3.30 -11.87
CA THR A 200 -8.91 4.05 -11.55
C THR A 200 -9.03 4.79 -10.23
N THR A 201 -8.01 4.64 -9.38
CA THR A 201 -7.84 5.45 -8.16
C THR A 201 -6.80 6.52 -8.40
N ARG A 202 -7.11 7.76 -8.03
CA ARG A 202 -6.22 8.92 -8.17
C ARG A 202 -6.03 9.59 -6.82
N PHE A 203 -4.83 10.13 -6.61
CA PHE A 203 -4.43 10.65 -5.30
C PHE A 203 -3.92 12.08 -5.37
N VAL A 204 -4.16 12.82 -4.31
CA VAL A 204 -3.61 14.15 -4.05
C VAL A 204 -3.13 14.23 -2.61
N VAL A 205 -1.96 14.84 -2.41
CA VAL A 205 -1.37 15.05 -1.08
C VAL A 205 -1.52 16.50 -0.66
N ILE A 206 -1.94 16.69 0.59
CA ILE A 206 -2.06 17.99 1.25
C ILE A 206 -1.03 18.03 2.37
N ARG A 207 -0.18 19.06 2.40
CA ARG A 207 0.73 19.31 3.53
C ARG A 207 0.00 20.16 4.56
N ARG A 208 -0.47 19.53 5.63
CA ARG A 208 -1.20 20.17 6.72
C ARG A 208 -0.95 19.39 8.00
N SER A 209 -0.51 20.09 9.04
CA SER A 209 -0.35 19.49 10.36
C SER A 209 -1.60 19.67 11.21
N ALA A 210 -1.98 18.63 11.95
CA ALA A 210 -3.04 18.67 12.96
C ALA A 210 -2.86 17.53 13.98
N ASN A 211 -3.45 17.69 15.16
CA ASN A 211 -3.47 16.63 16.18
C ASN A 211 -4.28 15.41 15.73
N SER A 212 -5.30 15.61 14.90
CA SER A 212 -6.06 14.57 14.21
C SER A 212 -7.01 15.19 13.19
N LEU A 213 -7.66 14.37 12.36
CA LEU A 213 -8.62 14.88 11.37
C LEU A 213 -9.90 15.37 12.06
N TYR A 214 -10.29 14.71 13.15
CA TYR A 214 -11.31 15.18 14.08
C TYR A 214 -11.03 16.61 14.55
N ALA A 215 -9.83 16.89 15.07
CA ALA A 215 -9.49 18.23 15.56
C ALA A 215 -9.51 19.30 14.46
N LEU A 216 -9.32 18.89 13.19
CA LEU A 216 -9.31 19.78 12.04
C LEU A 216 -10.71 20.07 11.47
N ILE A 217 -11.67 19.14 11.64
CA ILE A 217 -12.98 19.19 10.98
C ILE A 217 -14.14 19.40 11.96
N ALA A 218 -14.09 18.80 13.16
CA ALA A 218 -15.24 18.62 14.04
C ALA A 218 -15.89 19.92 14.52
N ASP A 219 -15.12 21.01 14.64
CA ASP A 219 -15.64 22.31 15.07
C ASP A 219 -16.42 23.06 13.98
N GLY A 220 -16.52 22.49 12.78
CA GLY A 220 -17.27 23.06 11.66
C GLY A 220 -16.66 24.33 11.06
N ARG A 221 -15.52 24.81 11.56
CA ARG A 221 -14.90 26.05 11.07
C ARG A 221 -14.25 25.84 9.72
N TYR A 222 -14.47 26.79 8.82
CA TYR A 222 -13.80 26.86 7.53
C TYR A 222 -12.29 27.06 7.73
N ARG A 223 -11.49 26.28 7.00
CA ARG A 223 -10.03 26.43 6.97
C ARG A 223 -9.56 26.31 5.53
N ALA A 224 -9.00 27.40 5.00
CA ALA A 224 -8.56 27.46 3.61
C ALA A 224 -7.42 26.49 3.32
N LEU A 225 -7.40 26.01 2.07
CA LEU A 225 -6.26 25.36 1.43
C LEU A 225 -5.89 26.16 0.18
N SER A 226 -4.74 25.83 -0.40
CA SER A 226 -4.28 26.42 -1.66
C SER A 226 -3.68 25.32 -2.55
N LEU A 227 -4.44 24.24 -2.78
CA LEU A 227 -4.02 23.16 -3.69
C LEU A 227 -4.22 23.56 -5.15
N GLY A 228 -5.20 24.43 -5.40
CA GLY A 228 -5.59 24.85 -6.73
C GLY A 228 -6.57 23.88 -7.40
N ARG A 229 -7.42 24.46 -8.23
CA ARG A 229 -8.49 23.80 -8.99
C ARG A 229 -8.04 22.53 -9.71
N ASN A 230 -6.88 22.56 -10.39
CA ASN A 230 -6.39 21.44 -11.18
C ASN A 230 -6.04 20.22 -10.32
N LYS A 231 -5.56 20.42 -9.09
CA LYS A 231 -5.31 19.31 -8.16
C LYS A 231 -6.61 18.63 -7.76
N TRP A 232 -7.65 19.39 -7.43
CA TRP A 232 -8.97 18.82 -7.15
C TRP A 232 -9.54 18.06 -8.35
N LYS A 233 -9.48 18.63 -9.55
CA LYS A 233 -9.90 17.95 -10.79
C LYS A 233 -9.13 16.66 -11.06
N SER A 234 -7.85 16.60 -10.68
CA SER A 234 -7.02 15.41 -10.88
C SER A 234 -7.48 14.18 -10.10
N LEU A 235 -8.26 14.34 -9.01
CA LEU A 235 -8.88 13.21 -8.29
C LEU A 235 -9.91 12.47 -9.15
N ILE A 236 -10.56 13.16 -10.09
CA ILE A 236 -11.58 12.59 -10.98
C ILE A 236 -10.96 12.23 -12.34
N GLY A 237 -10.00 13.03 -12.82
CA GLY A 237 -9.34 12.85 -14.11
C GLY A 237 -10.00 13.65 -15.24
N SER A 238 -9.96 13.12 -16.46
CA SER A 238 -10.43 13.83 -17.67
C SER A 238 -11.92 14.18 -17.65
N GLN A 239 -12.74 13.48 -16.85
CA GLN A 239 -14.17 13.74 -16.70
C GLN A 239 -14.48 14.84 -15.67
N ALA A 240 -13.49 15.37 -14.96
CA ALA A 240 -13.70 16.39 -13.94
C ALA A 240 -14.29 17.67 -14.54
N SER A 241 -15.26 18.26 -13.85
CA SER A 241 -15.92 19.49 -14.25
C SER A 241 -16.19 20.38 -13.03
N LEU A 242 -16.00 21.68 -13.17
CA LEU A 242 -16.33 22.67 -12.15
C LEU A 242 -16.74 23.97 -12.86
N GLN A 243 -17.52 24.84 -12.24
CA GLN A 243 -17.75 26.20 -12.74
C GLN A 243 -16.48 27.05 -12.59
N ARG A 244 -16.30 28.10 -13.42
CA ARG A 244 -14.97 28.67 -13.69
C ARG A 244 -14.42 29.64 -12.64
N ASN A 245 -15.27 30.38 -11.93
CA ASN A 245 -14.87 31.64 -11.30
C ASN A 245 -14.55 31.50 -9.81
N CYS A 246 -15.54 31.48 -8.91
CA CYS A 246 -15.27 31.15 -7.50
C CYS A 246 -14.58 29.78 -7.41
N ASN A 247 -13.54 29.65 -6.58
CA ASN A 247 -12.80 28.40 -6.36
C ASN A 247 -12.46 28.23 -4.86
N LYS A 248 -13.47 28.25 -3.99
CA LYS A 248 -13.26 28.15 -2.54
C LYS A 248 -12.92 26.72 -2.16
N GLU A 249 -11.72 26.51 -1.65
CA GLU A 249 -11.20 25.20 -1.25
C GLU A 249 -10.79 25.15 0.22
N GLY A 250 -10.79 23.96 0.81
CA GLY A 250 -10.37 23.77 2.19
C GLY A 250 -11.13 22.69 2.95
N PHE A 251 -11.20 22.90 4.27
CA PHE A 251 -12.00 22.12 5.20
C PHE A 251 -13.28 22.88 5.57
N ASN A 252 -14.39 22.15 5.76
CA ASN A 252 -15.72 22.72 6.07
C ASN A 252 -16.12 23.84 5.10
N VAL A 253 -16.01 23.57 3.81
CA VAL A 253 -16.28 24.52 2.74
C VAL A 253 -17.79 24.64 2.52
N LEU A 254 -18.27 25.87 2.56
CA LEU A 254 -19.64 26.25 2.20
C LEU A 254 -19.61 27.21 1.02
N GLY A 255 -20.39 26.86 -0.01
CA GLY A 255 -20.65 27.68 -1.20
C GLY A 255 -22.05 28.31 -1.18
N GLY A 256 -22.66 28.45 0.00
CA GLY A 256 -24.06 28.87 0.20
C GLY A 256 -24.84 27.88 1.06
N ASN A 257 -25.99 28.30 1.62
CA ASN A 257 -26.74 27.47 2.58
C ASN A 257 -27.25 26.16 1.96
N ARG A 258 -27.90 26.25 0.80
CA ARG A 258 -28.43 25.08 0.04
C ARG A 258 -27.48 24.60 -1.06
N HIS A 259 -26.46 25.39 -1.36
CA HIS A 259 -25.53 25.18 -2.46
C HIS A 259 -24.42 24.18 -2.10
N SER A 260 -23.52 23.98 -3.05
CA SER A 260 -22.40 23.05 -2.93
C SER A 260 -21.60 23.28 -1.65
N LYS A 261 -21.29 22.17 -0.98
CA LYS A 261 -20.50 22.13 0.27
C LYS A 261 -19.64 20.88 0.31
N ALA A 262 -18.55 20.93 1.07
CA ALA A 262 -17.61 19.82 1.23
C ALA A 262 -16.91 19.87 2.59
N ARG A 263 -16.74 18.73 3.26
CA ARG A 263 -15.93 18.67 4.49
C ARG A 263 -14.45 18.78 4.20
N ILE A 264 -14.02 18.22 3.07
CA ILE A 264 -12.69 18.40 2.50
C ILE A 264 -12.88 18.51 0.99
N GLY A 265 -12.63 19.67 0.38
CA GLY A 265 -12.93 19.83 -1.04
C GLY A 265 -12.77 21.24 -1.57
N ILE A 266 -13.24 21.39 -2.82
CA ILE A 266 -13.45 22.67 -3.51
C ILE A 266 -14.92 22.81 -3.87
N VAL A 267 -15.44 24.02 -3.74
CA VAL A 267 -16.72 24.44 -4.33
C VAL A 267 -16.44 25.57 -5.31
N ALA A 268 -17.18 25.60 -6.41
CA ALA A 268 -16.98 26.59 -7.45
C ALA A 268 -18.31 27.12 -8.00
N ASN A 269 -18.24 28.30 -8.59
CA ASN A 269 -19.39 29.05 -9.10
C ASN A 269 -19.11 29.66 -10.47
N GLN A 270 -20.14 29.99 -11.24
CA GLN A 270 -19.99 30.78 -12.46
C GLN A 270 -19.80 32.28 -12.15
N GLU A 271 -20.22 32.75 -10.99
CA GLU A 271 -19.99 34.11 -10.50
C GLU A 271 -18.67 34.21 -9.73
N ASN A 272 -18.22 35.44 -9.50
CA ASN A 272 -16.99 35.73 -8.76
C ASN A 272 -17.10 35.41 -7.26
N ASN A 273 -18.31 35.46 -6.70
CA ASN A 273 -18.54 35.15 -5.28
C ASN A 273 -18.85 33.67 -5.07
N CYS A 274 -18.64 33.21 -3.83
CA CYS A 274 -18.83 31.82 -3.42
C CYS A 274 -20.08 31.61 -2.55
N LEU A 275 -21.17 32.32 -2.87
CA LEU A 275 -22.41 32.30 -2.08
C LEU A 275 -23.50 31.41 -2.70
N THR A 276 -23.37 31.06 -3.99
CA THR A 276 -24.36 30.26 -4.74
C THR A 276 -23.72 29.12 -5.55
N CYS A 277 -22.62 28.53 -5.07
CA CYS A 277 -21.84 27.54 -5.81
C CYS A 277 -22.66 26.31 -6.30
N ASP A 278 -22.67 26.06 -7.60
CA ASP A 278 -23.38 24.94 -8.22
C ASP A 278 -22.47 23.75 -8.58
N SER A 279 -21.19 23.85 -8.24
CA SER A 279 -20.22 22.79 -8.47
C SER A 279 -19.28 22.51 -7.30
N ARG A 280 -18.81 21.27 -7.18
CA ARG A 280 -17.94 20.77 -6.13
C ARG A 280 -17.14 19.54 -6.54
N ILE A 281 -15.97 19.39 -5.94
CA ILE A 281 -15.23 18.13 -5.85
C ILE A 281 -14.78 17.96 -4.40
N GLY A 282 -15.05 16.81 -3.78
CA GLY A 282 -14.58 16.58 -2.42
C GLY A 282 -15.14 15.36 -1.72
N PHE A 283 -14.90 15.33 -0.42
CA PHE A 283 -15.32 14.32 0.54
C PHE A 283 -16.29 14.96 1.54
N GLY A 284 -17.30 14.21 1.94
CA GLY A 284 -18.39 14.71 2.76
C GLY A 284 -19.09 15.89 2.09
N THR A 285 -19.52 15.68 0.86
CA THR A 285 -20.21 16.68 0.04
C THR A 285 -21.73 16.64 0.22
N GLY A 286 -22.40 17.66 -0.31
CA GLY A 286 -23.85 17.81 -0.34
C GLY A 286 -24.27 19.11 -1.05
N GLY A 287 -25.56 19.43 -1.04
CA GLY A 287 -26.15 20.63 -1.66
C GLY A 287 -26.81 20.36 -3.03
N LEU A 288 -27.25 21.43 -3.69
CA LEU A 288 -28.02 21.38 -4.95
C LEU A 288 -27.43 20.46 -6.04
N TYR A 289 -28.32 20.08 -6.98
CA TYR A 289 -28.17 19.21 -8.15
C TYR A 289 -27.90 17.72 -7.88
N ASP A 290 -27.28 17.38 -6.74
CA ASP A 290 -27.26 16.01 -6.20
C ASP A 290 -26.80 16.01 -4.73
N ASP A 291 -27.72 16.24 -3.80
CA ASP A 291 -27.42 16.24 -2.35
C ASP A 291 -26.96 14.85 -1.85
N SER A 292 -27.28 13.79 -2.59
CA SER A 292 -26.89 12.42 -2.24
C SER A 292 -25.44 12.08 -2.62
N ASN A 293 -24.78 12.90 -3.45
CA ASN A 293 -23.37 12.72 -3.79
C ASN A 293 -22.48 13.19 -2.63
N THR A 294 -22.01 12.25 -1.81
CA THR A 294 -21.20 12.51 -0.61
C THR A 294 -19.69 12.47 -0.86
N CYS A 295 -19.26 11.96 -2.02
CA CYS A 295 -17.86 11.92 -2.44
C CYS A 295 -17.77 11.83 -3.96
N GLY A 296 -17.04 12.74 -4.59
CA GLY A 296 -16.87 12.78 -6.05
C GLY A 296 -17.00 14.19 -6.61
N ASN A 297 -17.62 14.31 -7.78
CA ASN A 297 -17.78 15.57 -8.51
C ASN A 297 -19.25 15.84 -8.89
N GLN A 298 -19.75 16.98 -8.47
CA GLN A 298 -21.01 17.55 -8.92
C GLN A 298 -20.72 18.85 -9.67
N ALA A 299 -21.26 19.04 -10.86
CA ALA A 299 -21.13 20.28 -11.60
C ALA A 299 -22.34 20.51 -12.51
N THR A 300 -22.98 21.66 -12.34
CA THR A 300 -24.14 22.10 -13.13
C THR A 300 -24.01 23.61 -13.42
N HIS A 301 -24.84 24.16 -14.32
CA HIS A 301 -24.85 25.57 -14.72
C HIS A 301 -23.53 26.07 -15.33
N ALA A 302 -23.31 25.71 -16.60
CA ALA A 302 -22.15 26.12 -17.41
C ALA A 302 -20.77 25.78 -16.80
N PRO A 303 -20.53 24.55 -16.31
CA PRO A 303 -19.21 24.17 -15.83
C PRO A 303 -18.24 23.92 -17.00
N ASP A 304 -16.95 23.93 -16.71
CA ASP A 304 -15.88 23.95 -17.70
C ASP A 304 -15.72 22.67 -18.54
N ASN A 305 -16.40 21.58 -18.18
CA ASN A 305 -16.36 20.30 -18.90
C ASN A 305 -17.76 19.63 -18.95
N GLY A 306 -18.81 20.45 -19.10
CA GLY A 306 -20.20 20.00 -19.14
C GLY A 306 -20.72 19.50 -17.79
N ASN A 307 -22.03 19.24 -17.72
CA ASN A 307 -22.66 18.80 -16.47
C ASN A 307 -22.14 17.41 -16.05
N LYS A 308 -21.82 17.24 -14.76
CA LYS A 308 -21.29 15.99 -14.19
C LYS A 308 -21.96 15.66 -12.86
N HIS A 309 -22.26 14.37 -12.69
CA HIS A 309 -22.82 13.76 -11.48
C HIS A 309 -22.02 12.49 -11.14
N ILE A 310 -20.74 12.67 -10.85
CA ILE A 310 -19.80 11.56 -10.64
C ILE A 310 -19.73 11.25 -9.14
N LYS A 311 -20.13 10.04 -8.76
CA LYS A 311 -19.95 9.50 -7.42
C LYS A 311 -18.72 8.60 -7.40
N ALA A 312 -17.89 8.76 -6.39
CA ALA A 312 -16.62 8.07 -6.27
C ALA A 312 -16.47 7.39 -4.90
N MET A 313 -15.65 6.35 -4.85
CA MET A 313 -15.16 5.84 -3.57
C MET A 313 -13.99 6.70 -3.10
N GLY A 314 -14.12 7.31 -1.92
CA GLY A 314 -13.13 8.18 -1.31
C GLY A 314 -12.27 7.44 -0.29
N TYR A 315 -10.99 7.76 -0.25
CA TYR A 315 -10.02 7.28 0.72
C TYR A 315 -9.31 8.47 1.37
N ILE A 316 -9.27 8.50 2.69
CA ILE A 316 -8.55 9.52 3.45
C ILE A 316 -7.51 8.80 4.30
N LEU A 317 -6.25 9.17 4.11
CA LEU A 317 -5.10 8.64 4.84
C LEU A 317 -4.23 9.77 5.37
N VAL A 318 -3.46 9.52 6.42
CA VAL A 318 -2.60 10.51 7.08
C VAL A 318 -1.19 9.96 7.34
N GLN A 319 -0.20 10.86 7.36
CA GLN A 319 1.23 10.57 7.57
C GLN A 319 1.91 11.60 8.48
#